data_AF-A0A536G9J9-F1
#
_entry.id   AF-A0A536G9J9-F1
#
_cell.length_a   1.000
_cell.length_b   1.000
_cell.length_c   1.000
_cell.angle_alpha   90.00
_cell.angle_beta   90.00
_cell.angle_gamma   90.00
#
_symmetry.space_group_name_H-M   'P 1'
#
loop_
_entity.id
_entity.type
_entity.pdbx_description
1 polymer ?
#
loop_
_entity_poly.entity_id
_entity_poly.type
_entity_poly.pdbx_seq_one_letter_code
_entity_poly.pdbx_strand_id
1 'polypeptide(L)'
;MMRYALIVNFEGGVVDTPMEEWKPEEITAHLDYYKALHKELVSSGELVDSQVLAGPNLAKIVTSDGLNAPVVTDGPFQEFKEWLAGYQIVEVDSEARAIEIAAKISAVPGPGGAATQQPIQVRQVMDKAPSDVAEMEAFLQQVGDER
;
A
#
# COMPACT_ATOMS: atom_id res chain seq x y z
N MET A 1 18.57 -6.96 -7.09
CA MET A 1 17.59 -5.97 -6.61
C MET A 1 16.49 -6.71 -5.89
N MET A 2 15.79 -6.03 -4.98
CA MET A 2 14.72 -6.58 -4.14
C MET A 2 13.45 -5.79 -4.38
N ARG A 3 12.31 -6.48 -4.42
CA ARG A 3 11.02 -5.83 -4.61
C ARG A 3 10.33 -5.59 -3.27
N TYR A 4 9.75 -4.42 -3.10
CA TYR A 4 8.98 -4.03 -1.93
C TYR A 4 7.64 -3.44 -2.34
N ALA A 5 6.58 -3.85 -1.65
CA ALA A 5 5.28 -3.22 -1.67
C ALA A 5 5.26 -2.10 -0.62
N LEU A 6 4.94 -0.89 -1.07
CA LEU A 6 4.67 0.29 -0.25
C LEU A 6 3.16 0.47 -0.24
N ILE A 7 2.54 0.21 0.90
CA ILE A 7 1.10 0.01 1.04
C ILE A 7 0.52 1.22 1.78
N VAL A 8 -0.48 1.85 1.15
CA VAL A 8 -1.10 3.10 1.61
C VAL A 8 -2.54 2.84 2.01
N ASN A 9 -2.88 3.08 3.28
CA ASN A 9 -4.25 2.90 3.78
C ASN A 9 -5.07 4.21 3.76
N PHE A 10 -6.39 4.11 3.84
CA PHE A 10 -7.32 5.26 3.95
C PHE A 10 -7.23 5.99 5.29
N GLU A 11 -6.65 5.37 6.32
CA GLU A 11 -6.34 6.08 7.56
C GLU A 11 -5.24 7.12 7.28
N GLY A 12 -5.56 8.37 7.59
CA GLY A 12 -4.60 9.47 7.54
C GLY A 12 -3.52 9.31 8.60
N GLY A 13 -2.42 10.03 8.43
CA GLY A 13 -1.45 10.20 9.52
C GLY A 13 -1.97 11.16 10.57
N VAL A 14 -1.31 12.30 10.74
CA VAL A 14 -1.70 13.31 11.74
C VAL A 14 -2.79 14.27 11.23
N VAL A 15 -3.28 14.07 10.02
CA VAL A 15 -4.29 14.93 9.39
C VAL A 15 -5.66 14.29 9.57
N ASP A 16 -6.41 14.78 10.55
CA ASP A 16 -7.77 14.29 10.87
C ASP A 16 -8.84 14.85 9.93
N THR A 17 -8.55 15.90 9.18
CA THR A 17 -9.48 16.53 8.24
C THR A 17 -9.58 15.69 6.96
N PRO A 18 -10.78 15.21 6.57
CA PRO A 18 -10.94 14.44 5.34
C PRO A 18 -10.60 15.30 4.12
N MET A 19 -10.06 14.69 3.06
CA MET A 19 -9.60 15.41 1.87
C MET A 19 -10.72 16.20 1.16
N GLU A 20 -11.98 15.80 1.32
CA GLU A 20 -13.16 16.51 0.80
C GLU A 20 -13.32 17.92 1.38
N GLU A 21 -12.76 18.16 2.58
CA GLU A 21 -12.78 19.45 3.26
C GLU A 21 -11.51 20.29 3.00
N TRP A 22 -10.54 19.74 2.26
CA TRP A 22 -9.32 20.47 1.93
C TRP A 22 -9.58 21.53 0.86
N LYS A 23 -8.75 22.56 0.82
CA LYS A 23 -8.84 23.57 -0.24
C LYS A 23 -8.34 23.00 -1.57
N PRO A 24 -8.87 23.45 -2.72
CA PRO A 24 -8.43 22.98 -4.03
C PRO A 24 -6.92 23.10 -4.26
N GLU A 25 -6.29 24.16 -3.76
CA GLU A 25 -4.84 24.36 -3.84
C GLU A 25 -4.04 23.35 -3.00
N GLU A 26 -4.57 22.90 -1.87
CA GLU A 26 -3.94 21.89 -1.00
C GLU A 26 -4.01 20.51 -1.67
N ILE A 27 -5.17 20.17 -2.23
CA ILE A 27 -5.35 18.95 -3.04
C ILE A 27 -4.42 18.98 -4.24
N THR A 28 -4.30 20.13 -4.93
CA THR A 28 -3.39 20.28 -6.06
C THR A 28 -1.94 20.05 -5.66
N ALA A 29 -1.47 20.67 -4.57
CA ALA A 29 -0.11 20.49 -4.07
C ALA A 29 0.18 19.04 -3.67
N HIS A 30 -0.77 18.37 -3.02
CA HIS A 30 -0.69 16.95 -2.68
C HIS A 30 -0.53 16.07 -3.93
N LEU A 31 -1.38 16.27 -4.94
CA LEU A 31 -1.34 15.51 -6.18
C LEU A 31 -0.09 15.80 -7.01
N ASP A 32 0.37 17.05 -7.06
CA ASP A 32 1.57 17.43 -7.79
C ASP A 32 2.83 16.86 -7.16
N TYR A 33 2.89 16.78 -5.83
CA TYR A 33 3.95 16.07 -5.12
C TYR A 33 4.00 14.59 -5.50
N TYR A 34 2.85 13.89 -5.49
CA TYR A 34 2.78 12.49 -5.94
C TYR A 34 3.22 12.32 -7.39
N LYS A 35 2.78 13.20 -8.31
CA LYS A 35 3.20 13.17 -9.72
C LYS A 35 4.71 13.33 -9.86
N ALA A 36 5.31 14.24 -9.10
CA ALA A 36 6.75 14.47 -9.12
C ALA A 36 7.53 13.26 -8.59
N LEU A 37 7.12 12.69 -7.45
CA LEU A 37 7.71 11.48 -6.90
C LEU A 37 7.58 10.29 -7.85
N HIS A 38 6.39 10.07 -8.41
CA HIS A 38 6.17 9.02 -9.40
C HIS A 38 7.09 9.18 -10.61
N LYS A 39 7.23 10.41 -11.14
CA LYS A 39 8.14 10.69 -12.24
C LYS A 39 9.61 10.42 -11.87
N GLU A 40 10.04 10.78 -10.66
CA GLU A 40 11.39 10.48 -10.14
C GLU A 40 11.64 8.97 -10.18
N LEU A 41 10.76 8.16 -9.58
CA LEU A 41 10.92 6.72 -9.45
C LEU A 41 10.83 5.98 -10.79
N VAL A 42 9.99 6.45 -11.72
CA VAL A 42 9.96 5.93 -13.09
C VAL A 42 11.27 6.25 -13.80
N SER A 43 11.81 7.47 -13.63
CA SER A 43 13.03 7.89 -14.32
C SER A 43 14.27 7.18 -13.79
N SER A 44 14.30 6.82 -12.51
CA SER A 44 15.36 6.00 -11.92
C SER A 44 15.23 4.51 -12.25
N GLY A 45 14.07 4.08 -12.75
CA GLY A 45 13.77 2.66 -12.99
C GLY A 45 13.40 1.89 -11.71
N GLU A 46 13.22 2.58 -10.58
CA GLU A 46 12.88 1.96 -9.30
C GLU A 46 11.40 1.62 -9.18
N LEU A 47 10.51 2.27 -9.95
CA LEU A 47 9.07 1.98 -9.92
C LEU A 47 8.70 0.82 -10.85
N VAL A 48 8.14 -0.25 -10.28
CA VAL A 48 7.62 -1.41 -11.03
C VAL A 48 6.12 -1.25 -11.32
N ASP A 49 5.33 -0.89 -10.31
CA ASP A 49 3.88 -0.70 -10.44
C ASP A 49 3.40 0.35 -9.42
N SER A 50 2.30 1.04 -9.73
CA SER A 50 1.64 1.99 -8.83
C SER A 50 0.15 2.06 -9.16
N GLN A 51 -0.71 1.71 -8.21
CA GLN A 51 -2.15 1.67 -8.41
C GLN A 51 -2.90 2.37 -7.29
N VAL A 52 -3.96 3.08 -7.66
CA VAL A 52 -5.00 3.59 -6.75
C VAL A 52 -6.17 2.63 -6.82
N LEU A 53 -6.69 2.20 -5.68
CA LEU A 53 -7.81 1.29 -5.60
C LEU A 53 -9.14 2.05 -5.50
N ALA A 54 -10.21 1.43 -6.00
CA ALA A 54 -11.55 1.94 -5.81
C ALA A 54 -11.93 1.97 -4.33
N GLY A 55 -12.85 2.86 -3.96
CA GLY A 55 -13.29 3.03 -2.57
C GLY A 55 -13.80 1.73 -1.94
N PRO A 56 -13.67 1.58 -0.60
CA PRO A 56 -13.93 0.33 0.10
C PRO A 56 -15.36 -0.18 -0.06
N ASN A 57 -16.32 0.72 -0.30
CA ASN A 57 -17.73 0.40 -0.56
C ASN A 57 -17.97 -0.38 -1.87
N LEU A 58 -16.99 -0.44 -2.76
CA LEU A 58 -17.06 -1.20 -4.01
C LEU A 58 -16.35 -2.56 -3.92
N ALA A 59 -15.71 -2.86 -2.79
CA ALA A 59 -15.01 -4.12 -2.57
C ALA A 59 -15.99 -5.30 -2.48
N LYS A 60 -15.54 -6.48 -2.95
CA LYS A 60 -16.25 -7.75 -2.77
C LYS A 60 -15.31 -8.72 -2.06
N ILE A 61 -15.85 -9.46 -1.11
CA ILE A 61 -15.19 -10.60 -0.49
C ILE A 61 -15.77 -11.85 -1.12
N VAL A 62 -14.89 -12.74 -1.56
CA VAL A 62 -15.28 -13.99 -2.24
C VAL A 62 -14.65 -15.16 -1.49
N THR A 63 -15.49 -16.10 -1.06
CA THR A 63 -15.05 -17.38 -0.50
C THR A 63 -15.66 -18.53 -1.29
N SER A 64 -14.93 -19.65 -1.42
CA SER A 64 -15.39 -20.83 -2.16
C SER A 64 -14.84 -22.09 -1.51
N ASP A 65 -15.63 -23.16 -1.55
CA ASP A 65 -15.23 -24.52 -1.18
C ASP A 65 -14.66 -25.31 -2.38
N GLY A 66 -14.61 -24.71 -3.57
CA GLY A 66 -14.16 -25.34 -4.81
C GLY A 66 -15.12 -26.36 -5.43
N LEU A 67 -16.29 -26.57 -4.82
CA LEU A 67 -17.30 -27.54 -5.27
C LEU A 67 -18.61 -26.87 -5.69
N ASN A 68 -18.99 -25.80 -4.97
CA ASN A 68 -20.21 -25.05 -5.17
C ASN A 68 -19.91 -23.63 -5.68
N ALA A 69 -20.99 -22.91 -6.04
CA ALA A 69 -20.88 -21.50 -6.36
C ALA A 69 -20.26 -20.72 -5.18
N PRO A 70 -19.40 -19.72 -5.45
CA PRO A 70 -18.75 -18.95 -4.41
C PRO A 70 -19.78 -18.14 -3.60
N VAL A 71 -19.50 -17.96 -2.32
CA VAL A 71 -20.19 -16.99 -1.48
C VAL A 71 -19.52 -15.64 -1.70
N VAL A 72 -20.31 -14.66 -2.16
CA VAL A 72 -19.85 -13.29 -2.38
C VAL A 72 -20.57 -12.39 -1.38
N THR A 73 -19.80 -11.66 -0.58
CA THR A 73 -20.31 -10.64 0.33
C THR A 73 -19.76 -9.28 -0.05
N ASP A 74 -20.56 -8.24 0.20
CA ASP A 74 -20.09 -6.88 0.07
C ASP A 74 -19.04 -6.64 1.15
N GLY A 75 -17.86 -6.24 0.67
CA GLY A 75 -16.77 -5.81 1.51
C GLY A 75 -16.89 -4.31 1.80
N PRO A 76 -16.15 -3.84 2.79
CA PRO A 76 -14.92 -4.45 3.24
C PRO A 76 -15.14 -5.28 4.54
N PHE A 77 -14.20 -6.12 4.98
CA PHE A 77 -14.41 -6.97 6.18
C PHE A 77 -14.78 -6.13 7.41
N GLN A 78 -15.93 -6.39 8.06
CA GLN A 78 -16.49 -5.52 9.12
C GLN A 78 -15.55 -5.24 10.31
N GLU A 79 -14.52 -6.06 10.51
CA GLU A 79 -13.64 -6.02 11.69
C GLU A 79 -12.30 -5.30 11.44
N PHE A 80 -11.95 -4.95 10.19
CA PHE A 80 -10.67 -4.29 9.91
C PHE A 80 -10.81 -2.77 9.93
N LYS A 81 -9.92 -2.13 10.68
CA LYS A 81 -9.85 -0.66 10.79
C LYS A 81 -9.11 -0.03 9.61
N GLU A 82 -8.16 -0.76 9.03
CA GLU A 82 -7.27 -0.25 8.00
C GLU A 82 -7.67 -0.76 6.61
N TRP A 83 -7.99 0.17 5.70
CA TRP A 83 -8.38 -0.14 4.33
C TRP A 83 -7.33 0.31 3.33
N LEU A 84 -6.90 -0.59 2.45
CA LEU A 84 -5.94 -0.29 1.39
C LEU A 84 -6.53 0.73 0.39
N ALA A 85 -5.92 1.91 0.30
CA ALA A 85 -6.25 2.96 -0.66
C ALA A 85 -5.46 2.80 -1.97
N GLY A 86 -4.24 2.24 -1.89
CA GLY A 86 -3.37 2.06 -3.03
C GLY A 86 -2.03 1.45 -2.64
N TYR A 87 -1.21 1.17 -3.63
CA TYR A 87 0.13 0.63 -3.41
C TYR A 87 1.11 1.08 -4.49
N GLN A 88 2.39 1.03 -4.16
CA GLN A 88 3.49 1.05 -5.12
C GLN A 88 4.33 -0.22 -4.94
N ILE A 89 4.76 -0.82 -6.05
CA ILE A 89 5.83 -1.84 -6.05
C ILE A 89 7.09 -1.16 -6.55
N VAL A 90 8.14 -1.20 -5.73
CA VAL A 90 9.47 -0.68 -6.08
C VAL A 90 10.48 -1.82 -6.15
N GLU A 91 11.43 -1.73 -7.07
CA GLU A 91 12.60 -2.61 -7.16
C GLU A 91 13.86 -1.80 -6.87
N VAL A 92 14.54 -2.14 -5.78
CA VAL A 92 15.65 -1.34 -5.22
C VAL A 92 16.80 -2.23 -4.75
N ASP A 93 17.98 -1.64 -4.56
CA ASP A 93 19.16 -2.39 -4.13
C ASP A 93 19.19 -2.74 -2.63
N SER A 94 18.33 -2.11 -1.81
CA SER A 94 18.27 -2.35 -0.37
C SER A 94 16.94 -1.97 0.26
N GLU A 95 16.61 -2.60 1.39
CA GLU A 95 15.45 -2.23 2.22
C GLU A 95 15.48 -0.77 2.65
N ALA A 96 16.67 -0.24 3.01
CA ALA A 96 16.84 1.14 3.40
C ALA A 96 16.33 2.11 2.32
N ARG A 97 16.58 1.80 1.04
CA ARG A 97 16.06 2.60 -0.07
C ARG A 97 14.54 2.51 -0.18
N ALA A 98 13.94 1.34 0.02
CA ALA A 98 12.48 1.20 0.06
C ALA A 98 11.87 2.06 1.20
N ILE A 99 12.51 2.07 2.38
CA ILE A 99 12.11 2.90 3.52
C ILE A 99 12.22 4.40 3.21
N GLU A 100 13.28 4.83 2.51
CA GLU A 100 13.40 6.24 2.07
C GLU A 100 12.25 6.65 1.14
N ILE A 101 11.89 5.79 0.18
CA ILE A 101 10.77 6.06 -0.72
C ILE A 101 9.46 6.09 0.07
N ALA A 102 9.25 5.14 0.98
CA ALA A 102 8.09 5.13 1.88
C ALA A 102 8.00 6.39 2.73
N ALA A 103 9.12 6.92 3.22
CA ALA A 103 9.16 8.17 3.97
C ALA A 103 8.73 9.38 3.12
N LYS A 104 9.10 9.42 1.82
CA LYS A 104 8.59 10.46 0.91
C LYS A 104 7.07 10.38 0.72
N ILE A 105 6.53 9.17 0.58
CA ILE A 105 5.08 8.94 0.46
C ILE A 105 4.37 9.32 1.77
N SER A 106 4.95 8.96 2.93
CA SER A 106 4.45 9.34 4.26
C SER A 106 4.40 10.86 4.45
N ALA A 107 5.33 11.59 3.83
CA ALA A 107 5.49 13.02 3.98
C ALA A 107 4.78 13.87 2.90
N VAL A 108 3.87 13.29 2.12
CA VAL A 108 3.13 14.06 1.10
C VAL A 108 2.44 15.26 1.77
N PRO A 109 2.41 16.46 1.14
CA PRO A 109 1.81 17.64 1.74
C PRO A 109 0.29 17.49 1.96
N GLY A 110 -0.18 17.79 3.16
CA GLY A 110 -1.58 17.97 3.52
C GLY A 110 -1.95 19.45 3.65
N PRO A 111 -3.01 19.79 4.42
CA PRO A 111 -3.46 21.16 4.63
C PRO A 111 -2.35 22.08 5.15
N GLY A 112 -2.30 23.31 4.61
CA GLY A 112 -1.22 24.26 4.91
C GLY A 112 0.19 23.84 4.46
N GLY A 113 0.31 22.76 3.68
CA GLY A 113 1.59 22.24 3.19
C GLY A 113 2.38 21.40 4.19
N ALA A 114 1.82 21.09 5.37
CA ALA A 114 2.46 20.22 6.35
C ALA A 114 2.44 18.76 5.90
N ALA A 115 3.47 17.98 6.24
CA ALA A 115 3.51 16.55 5.93
C ALA A 115 2.33 15.81 6.58
N THR A 116 1.64 14.95 5.82
CA THR A 116 0.52 14.15 6.34
C THR A 116 0.95 13.14 7.41
N GLN A 117 2.24 12.74 7.40
CA GLN A 117 2.80 11.69 8.26
C GLN A 117 2.01 10.38 8.14
N GLN A 118 1.55 10.08 6.93
CA GLN A 118 0.72 8.92 6.66
C GLN A 118 1.52 7.63 6.96
N PRO A 119 0.98 6.67 7.72
CA PRO A 119 1.64 5.37 7.90
C PRO A 119 1.73 4.65 6.56
N ILE A 120 2.94 4.21 6.19
CA ILE A 120 3.19 3.43 4.97
C ILE A 120 3.75 2.08 5.41
N GLN A 121 3.06 1.01 5.06
CA GLN A 121 3.59 -0.34 5.30
C GLN A 121 4.61 -0.66 4.20
N VAL A 122 5.83 -1.01 4.62
CA VAL A 122 6.90 -1.47 3.74
C VAL A 122 7.00 -2.99 3.88
N ARG A 123 6.74 -3.74 2.81
CA ARG A 123 6.74 -5.20 2.85
C ARG A 123 7.49 -5.79 1.67
N GLN A 124 8.40 -6.71 1.91
CA GLN A 124 9.11 -7.39 0.83
C GLN A 124 8.13 -8.21 -0.02
N VAL A 125 8.27 -8.11 -1.34
CA VAL A 125 7.62 -9.00 -2.31
C VAL A 125 8.57 -10.14 -2.61
N MET A 126 8.15 -11.37 -2.33
CA MET A 126 8.96 -12.56 -2.60
C MET A 126 9.06 -12.84 -4.11
N ASP A 127 10.26 -13.21 -4.58
CA ASP A 127 10.49 -13.58 -5.97
C ASP A 127 9.96 -14.97 -6.32
N LYS A 128 9.96 -15.88 -5.34
CA LYS A 128 9.40 -17.22 -5.47
C LYS A 128 8.42 -17.47 -4.33
N ALA A 129 7.19 -17.83 -4.68
CA ALA A 129 6.25 -18.35 -3.70
C ALA A 129 6.65 -19.78 -3.30
N PRO A 130 6.38 -20.19 -2.05
CA PRO A 130 6.55 -21.59 -1.64
C PRO A 130 5.84 -22.52 -2.62
N SER A 131 6.57 -23.51 -3.14
CA SER A 131 6.12 -24.40 -4.22
C SER A 131 6.08 -25.88 -3.83
N ASP A 132 6.62 -26.21 -2.66
CA ASP A 132 6.57 -27.55 -2.07
C ASP A 132 6.34 -27.50 -0.56
N VAL A 133 6.22 -28.67 0.07
CA VAL A 133 5.91 -28.82 1.50
C VAL A 133 7.00 -28.19 2.37
N ALA A 134 8.28 -28.40 2.06
CA ALA A 134 9.37 -27.91 2.87
C ALA A 134 9.47 -26.37 2.80
N GLU A 135 9.30 -25.80 1.60
CA GLU A 135 9.23 -24.35 1.41
C GLU A 135 8.01 -23.73 2.12
N MET A 136 6.87 -24.43 2.13
CA MET A 136 5.66 -23.97 2.82
C MET A 136 5.82 -24.02 4.35
N GLU A 137 6.41 -25.08 4.89
CA GLU A 137 6.68 -25.21 6.33
C GLU A 137 7.61 -24.09 6.82
N ALA A 138 8.67 -23.79 6.06
CA ALA A 138 9.58 -22.67 6.37
C ALA A 138 8.85 -21.32 6.37
N PHE A 139 8.01 -21.08 5.37
CA PHE A 139 7.20 -19.85 5.29
C PHE A 139 6.24 -19.73 6.48
N LEU A 140 5.53 -20.81 6.83
CA LEU A 140 4.58 -20.81 7.95
C LEU A 140 5.26 -20.62 9.29
N GLN A 141 6.47 -21.15 9.47
CA GLN A 141 7.27 -20.90 10.68
C GLN A 141 7.63 -19.42 10.81
N GLN A 142 8.08 -18.78 9.73
CA GLN A 142 8.34 -17.34 9.71
C GLN A 142 7.08 -16.52 10.09
N VAL A 143 5.90 -16.90 9.58
CA VAL A 143 4.63 -16.23 9.92
C VAL A 143 4.23 -16.47 11.39
N GLY A 144 4.50 -17.67 11.93
CA GLY A 144 4.16 -18.04 13.30
C GLY A 144 5.02 -17.34 14.36
N ASP A 145 6.27 -17.04 14.06
CA ASP A 145 7.21 -16.35 14.98
C ASP A 145 6.83 -14.87 15.20
N GLU A 146 6.01 -14.28 14.34
CA GLU A 146 5.57 -12.87 14.40
C GLU A 146 4.17 -12.68 15.03
N ARG A 147 3.52 -13.75 15.51
CA ARG A 147 2.11 -13.74 15.95
C ARG A 147 1.90 -13.65 17.46
#